data_AF-A0AAW2G9X3-F1
#
_entry.id   AF-A0AAW2G9X3-F1
#
_cell.length_a   1.000
_cell.length_b   1.000
_cell.length_c   1.000
_cell.angle_alpha   90.00
_cell.angle_beta   90.00
_cell.angle_gamma   90.00
#
_symmetry.space_group_name_H-M   'P 1'
#
loop_
_entity.id
_entity.type
_entity.pdbx_description
1 polymer ?
#
loop_
_entity_poly.entity_id
_entity_poly.type
_entity_poly.pdbx_seq_one_letter_code
_entity_poly.pdbx_strand_id
1 'polypeptide(L)'
;MTEILSVEKIIAFLKVDLMFACCWPLPTGVTKFQENCDKLFRLLCCLNGILMSISLIYTLSNKYDSTIFIMKVGSELSAFLQIPVQIALFTLQNDRLKIIVREMEHYIQQAKSEERNVFDQYINKCKLFYATTMCWITVTATVMIFGPLLLPQPFPIEVEYPFSVDKQPLKAIIYLHHAIAIYQSRVQVCSNVFVALLLWFVAARFEILSQKFQKISNISELIICVQLHQRLLR
;
A
#
# COMPACT_ATOMS: atom_id res chain seq x y z
N MET A 1 27.37 0.33 16.13
CA MET A 1 26.85 1.54 15.49
C MET A 1 25.57 1.14 14.75
N THR A 2 24.42 1.28 15.41
CA THR A 2 23.11 0.94 14.83
C THR A 2 22.78 1.97 13.77
N GLU A 3 22.72 1.56 12.52
CA GLU A 3 22.36 2.43 11.41
C GLU A 3 20.95 3.00 11.68
N ILE A 4 20.85 4.30 11.94
CA ILE A 4 19.55 4.94 12.22
C ILE A 4 18.74 4.92 10.91
N LEU A 5 17.59 4.26 10.95
CA LEU A 5 16.63 4.24 9.84
C LEU A 5 16.06 5.65 9.66
N SER A 6 16.52 6.37 8.65
CA SER A 6 16.05 7.74 8.38
C SER A 6 14.72 7.76 7.63
N VAL A 7 13.99 8.87 7.72
CA VAL A 7 12.71 9.08 7.01
C VAL A 7 12.87 8.91 5.51
N GLU A 8 13.97 9.40 4.95
CA GLU A 8 14.28 9.31 3.52
C GLU A 8 14.44 7.86 3.06
N LYS A 9 15.09 7.00 3.88
CA LYS A 9 15.23 5.57 3.58
C LYS A 9 13.87 4.86 3.59
N ILE A 10 12.97 5.21 4.52
CA ILE A 10 11.62 4.65 4.57
C ILE A 10 10.80 5.07 3.35
N ILE A 11 10.87 6.35 2.96
CA ILE A 11 10.19 6.85 1.76
C ILE A 11 10.73 6.14 0.51
N ALA A 12 12.04 5.97 0.39
CA ALA A 12 12.65 5.26 -0.73
C ALA A 12 12.20 3.79 -0.79
N PHE A 13 12.16 3.09 0.35
CA PHE A 13 11.65 1.73 0.44
C PHE A 13 10.18 1.64 0.00
N LEU A 14 9.32 2.50 0.55
CA LEU A 14 7.89 2.51 0.21
C LEU A 14 7.63 2.87 -1.25
N LYS A 15 8.43 3.78 -1.84
CA LYS A 15 8.38 4.08 -3.27
C LYS A 15 8.60 2.83 -4.11
N VAL A 16 9.66 2.07 -3.81
CA VAL A 16 10.00 0.85 -4.57
C VAL A 16 8.93 -0.22 -4.37
N ASP A 17 8.53 -0.46 -3.12
CA ASP A 17 7.53 -1.48 -2.77
C ASP A 17 6.17 -1.19 -3.43
N LEU A 18 5.73 0.08 -3.43
CA LEU A 18 4.39 0.47 -3.90
C LEU A 18 4.32 0.90 -5.36
N MET A 19 5.46 1.07 -6.05
CA MET A 19 5.50 1.31 -7.49
C MET A 19 4.78 0.19 -8.24
N PHE A 20 4.93 -1.06 -7.79
CA PHE A 20 4.28 -2.23 -8.38
C PHE A 20 2.78 -2.33 -8.11
N ALA A 21 2.21 -1.59 -7.15
CA ALA A 21 0.76 -1.57 -6.88
C ALA A 21 0.02 -0.41 -7.55
N CYS A 22 0.71 0.46 -8.30
CA CYS A 22 0.15 1.73 -8.74
C CYS A 22 -0.32 2.65 -7.59
N CYS A 23 0.16 2.44 -6.36
CA CYS A 23 -0.30 3.23 -5.22
C CYS A 23 0.54 4.48 -4.98
N TRP A 24 1.81 4.47 -5.40
CA TRP A 24 2.66 5.65 -5.32
C TRP A 24 2.38 6.62 -6.49
N PRO A 25 2.18 7.92 -6.23
CA PRO A 25 1.92 8.88 -7.29
C PRO A 25 3.15 9.08 -8.18
N LEU A 26 2.94 9.16 -9.50
CA LEU A 26 4.01 9.45 -10.44
C LEU A 26 4.68 10.80 -10.13
N PRO A 27 6.02 10.88 -10.22
CA PRO A 27 6.75 12.14 -10.08
C PRO A 27 6.27 13.19 -11.09
N THR A 28 6.44 14.46 -10.75
CA THR A 28 6.08 15.54 -11.65
C THR A 28 7.12 15.74 -12.74
N GLY A 29 6.68 15.86 -14.00
CA GLY A 29 7.57 15.99 -15.15
C GLY A 29 7.86 14.66 -15.88
N VAL A 30 7.13 13.59 -15.55
CA VAL A 30 7.16 12.33 -16.31
C VAL A 30 6.63 12.53 -17.73
N THR A 31 7.09 11.70 -18.66
CA THR A 31 6.66 11.77 -20.07
C THR A 31 5.20 11.32 -20.21
N LYS A 32 4.49 11.83 -21.23
CA LYS A 32 3.11 11.38 -21.55
C LYS A 32 3.01 9.87 -21.75
N PHE A 33 4.07 9.25 -22.25
CA PHE A 33 4.15 7.79 -22.40
C PHE A 33 4.11 7.08 -21.05
N GLN A 34 4.94 7.51 -20.08
CA GLN A 34 4.96 6.94 -18.73
C GLN A 34 3.60 7.10 -18.02
N GLU A 35 2.94 8.25 -18.18
CA GLU A 35 1.60 8.46 -17.63
C GLU A 35 0.56 7.52 -18.25
N ASN A 36 0.61 7.30 -19.56
CA ASN A 36 -0.29 6.36 -20.22
C ASN A 36 0.00 4.91 -19.84
N CYS A 37 1.27 4.53 -19.68
CA CYS A 37 1.66 3.21 -19.19
C CYS A 37 1.14 2.95 -17.76
N ASP A 38 1.27 3.92 -16.86
CA ASP A 38 0.74 3.81 -15.49
C ASP A 38 -0.79 3.67 -15.48
N LYS A 39 -1.51 4.46 -16.29
CA LYS A 39 -2.98 4.33 -16.43
C LYS A 39 -3.39 2.97 -16.98
N LEU A 40 -2.69 2.48 -18.00
CA LEU A 40 -2.95 1.16 -18.58
C LEU A 40 -2.67 0.05 -17.55
N PHE A 41 -1.56 0.16 -16.82
CA PHE A 41 -1.20 -0.80 -15.78
C PHE A 41 -2.22 -0.83 -14.64
N ARG A 42 -2.69 0.33 -14.16
CA ARG A 42 -3.81 0.46 -13.20
C ARG A 42 -5.07 -0.24 -13.71
N LEU A 43 -5.43 -0.01 -14.97
CA LEU A 43 -6.60 -0.64 -15.59
C LEU A 43 -6.46 -2.16 -15.63
N LEU A 44 -5.31 -2.68 -16.06
CA LEU A 44 -5.04 -4.12 -16.10
C LEU A 44 -5.10 -4.74 -14.70
N CYS A 45 -4.52 -4.08 -13.69
CA CYS A 45 -4.62 -4.52 -12.30
C CYS A 45 -6.07 -4.53 -11.78
N CYS A 46 -6.86 -3.47 -12.06
CA CYS A 46 -8.28 -3.44 -11.72
C CYS A 46 -9.05 -4.59 -12.37
N LEU A 47 -8.86 -4.79 -13.67
CA LEU A 47 -9.52 -5.87 -14.42
C LEU A 47 -9.14 -7.23 -13.84
N ASN A 48 -7.86 -7.45 -13.52
CA ASN A 48 -7.41 -8.70 -12.89
C ASN A 48 -8.10 -8.95 -11.54
N GLY A 49 -8.18 -7.93 -10.67
CA GLY A 49 -8.87 -8.04 -9.38
C GLY A 49 -10.36 -8.34 -9.51
N ILE A 50 -11.04 -7.70 -10.48
CA ILE A 50 -12.46 -7.94 -10.78
C ILE A 50 -12.67 -9.37 -11.30
N LEU A 51 -11.85 -9.83 -12.25
CA LEU A 51 -11.95 -11.18 -12.80
C LEU A 51 -11.75 -12.24 -11.72
N MET A 52 -10.73 -12.09 -10.86
CA MET A 52 -10.51 -12.98 -9.72
C MET A 52 -11.70 -12.98 -8.74
N SER A 53 -12.27 -11.81 -8.48
CA SER A 53 -13.46 -11.70 -7.61
C SER A 53 -14.65 -12.44 -8.21
N ILE A 54 -14.89 -12.31 -9.52
CA ILE A 54 -15.96 -13.05 -10.23
C ILE A 54 -15.72 -14.56 -10.15
N SER A 55 -14.50 -15.02 -10.38
CA SER A 55 -14.13 -16.44 -10.29
C SER A 55 -14.35 -17.02 -8.90
N LEU A 56 -14.07 -16.26 -7.84
CA LEU A 56 -14.31 -16.69 -6.45
C LEU A 56 -15.80 -16.68 -6.08
N ILE A 57 -16.57 -15.70 -6.57
CA ILE A 57 -18.03 -15.67 -6.41
C ILE A 57 -18.66 -16.88 -7.10
N TYR A 58 -18.21 -17.20 -8.32
CA TYR A 58 -18.64 -18.39 -9.04
C TYR A 58 -18.32 -19.67 -8.25
N THR A 59 -17.11 -19.77 -7.71
CA THR A 59 -16.69 -20.91 -6.87
C THR A 59 -17.57 -21.06 -5.63
N LEU A 60 -17.86 -19.97 -4.93
CA LEU A 60 -18.78 -19.96 -3.78
C LEU A 60 -20.22 -20.33 -4.16
N SER A 61 -20.64 -19.99 -5.38
CA SER A 61 -22.00 -20.28 -5.86
C SER A 61 -22.18 -21.73 -6.32
N ASN A 62 -21.08 -22.42 -6.62
CA ASN A 62 -21.08 -23.81 -7.06
C ASN A 62 -20.70 -24.80 -5.95
N LYS A 63 -19.90 -24.37 -4.96
CA LYS A 63 -19.45 -25.19 -3.83
C LYS A 63 -19.69 -24.47 -2.50
N TYR A 64 -20.50 -25.09 -1.64
CA TYR A 64 -20.78 -24.67 -0.27
C TYR A 64 -20.49 -25.79 0.74
N ASP A 65 -19.64 -26.75 0.35
CA ASP A 65 -19.49 -28.06 0.99
C ASP A 65 -19.18 -28.00 2.49
N SER A 66 -18.51 -26.95 2.97
CA SER A 66 -18.23 -26.75 4.40
C SER A 66 -18.04 -25.28 4.78
N THR A 67 -18.31 -24.95 6.05
CA THR A 67 -18.08 -23.61 6.61
C THR A 67 -16.61 -23.19 6.49
N ILE A 68 -15.67 -24.11 6.68
CA ILE A 68 -14.22 -23.83 6.56
C ILE A 68 -13.87 -23.43 5.12
N PHE A 69 -14.44 -24.12 4.13
CA PHE A 69 -14.26 -23.77 2.72
C PHE A 69 -14.82 -22.37 2.43
N ILE A 70 -16.05 -22.09 2.87
CA ILE A 70 -16.68 -20.77 2.68
C ILE A 70 -15.85 -19.67 3.33
N MET A 71 -15.32 -19.89 4.53
CA MET A 71 -14.44 -18.92 5.21
C MET A 71 -13.14 -18.69 4.44
N LYS A 72 -12.50 -19.75 3.93
CA LYS A 72 -11.27 -19.65 3.12
C LYS A 72 -11.53 -18.83 1.85
N VAL A 73 -12.46 -19.27 1.01
CA VAL A 73 -12.78 -18.61 -0.27
C VAL A 73 -13.34 -17.21 -0.05
N GLY A 74 -14.14 -17.00 1.00
CA GLY A 74 -14.64 -15.68 1.39
C GLY A 74 -13.52 -14.72 1.80
N SER A 75 -12.51 -15.21 2.52
CA SER A 75 -11.33 -14.40 2.86
C SER A 75 -10.51 -14.03 1.62
N GLU A 76 -10.32 -14.96 0.69
CA GLU A 76 -9.67 -14.71 -0.60
C GLU A 76 -10.45 -13.66 -1.40
N LEU A 77 -11.78 -13.80 -1.50
CA LEU A 77 -12.66 -12.86 -2.20
C LEU A 77 -12.53 -11.45 -1.62
N SER A 78 -12.49 -11.30 -0.29
CA SER A 78 -12.34 -10.00 0.35
C SER A 78 -11.01 -9.32 -0.03
N ALA A 79 -9.92 -10.10 -0.13
CA ALA A 79 -8.61 -9.61 -0.50
C ALA A 79 -8.54 -9.16 -1.97
N PHE A 80 -9.29 -9.82 -2.87
CA PHE A 80 -9.36 -9.44 -4.28
C PHE A 80 -10.32 -8.28 -4.56
N LEU A 81 -11.43 -8.17 -3.82
CA LEU A 81 -12.35 -7.04 -3.89
C LEU A 81 -11.70 -5.72 -3.44
N GLN A 82 -10.78 -5.78 -2.48
CA GLN A 82 -10.06 -4.61 -2.00
C GLN A 82 -9.19 -3.95 -3.10
N ILE A 83 -8.67 -4.73 -4.04
CA ILE A 83 -7.75 -4.25 -5.08
C ILE A 83 -8.37 -3.17 -5.98
N PRO A 84 -9.49 -3.41 -6.70
CA PRO A 84 -10.09 -2.37 -7.55
C PRO A 84 -10.55 -1.17 -6.74
N VAL A 85 -11.03 -1.37 -5.51
CA VAL A 85 -11.45 -0.28 -4.62
C VAL A 85 -10.26 0.62 -4.28
N GLN A 86 -9.14 0.06 -3.83
CA GLN A 86 -7.94 0.85 -3.52
C GLN A 86 -7.38 1.55 -4.75
N ILE A 87 -7.25 0.85 -5.89
CA ILE A 87 -6.76 1.48 -7.13
C ILE A 87 -7.65 2.66 -7.53
N ALA A 88 -8.98 2.50 -7.44
CA ALA A 88 -9.92 3.58 -7.74
C ALA A 88 -9.72 4.78 -6.80
N LEU A 89 -9.61 4.54 -5.49
CA LEU A 89 -9.37 5.59 -4.49
C LEU A 89 -8.05 6.34 -4.73
N PHE A 90 -6.94 5.61 -4.95
CA PHE A 90 -5.64 6.21 -5.26
C PHE A 90 -5.68 7.00 -6.57
N THR A 91 -6.42 6.52 -7.57
CA THR A 91 -6.56 7.20 -8.86
C THR A 91 -7.38 8.49 -8.72
N LEU A 92 -8.48 8.47 -7.96
CA LEU A 92 -9.31 9.65 -7.68
C LEU A 92 -8.55 10.72 -6.88
N GLN A 93 -7.70 10.31 -5.95
CA GLN A 93 -6.91 11.22 -5.11
C GLN A 93 -5.51 11.51 -5.67
N ASN A 94 -5.18 11.04 -6.89
CA ASN A 94 -3.82 11.07 -7.42
C ASN A 94 -3.22 12.48 -7.44
N ASP A 95 -3.98 13.49 -7.91
CA ASP A 95 -3.49 14.87 -7.99
C ASP A 95 -3.22 15.46 -6.60
N ARG A 96 -4.07 15.17 -5.61
CA ARG A 96 -3.86 15.60 -4.22
C ARG A 96 -2.67 14.87 -3.59
N LEU A 97 -2.55 13.57 -3.81
CA LEU A 97 -1.43 12.76 -3.31
C LEU A 97 -0.09 13.23 -3.90
N LYS A 98 -0.04 13.60 -5.19
CA LYS A 98 1.16 14.20 -5.80
C LYS A 98 1.61 15.46 -5.07
N ILE A 99 0.68 16.35 -4.73
CA ILE A 99 0.96 17.58 -4.00
C ILE A 99 1.47 17.27 -2.59
N ILE A 100 0.76 16.42 -1.84
CA ILE A 100 1.09 16.08 -0.45
C ILE A 100 2.45 15.38 -0.36
N VAL A 101 2.73 14.40 -1.23
CA VAL A 101 4.01 13.68 -1.26
C VAL A 101 5.15 14.63 -1.57
N ARG A 102 4.97 15.55 -2.52
CA ARG A 102 5.98 16.55 -2.85
C ARG A 102 6.24 17.50 -1.68
N GLU A 103 5.20 17.97 -1.01
CA GLU A 103 5.34 18.82 0.18
C GLU A 103 6.08 18.08 1.30
N MET A 104 5.70 16.83 1.56
CA MET A 104 6.36 15.97 2.53
C MET A 104 7.85 15.83 2.24
N GLU A 105 8.22 15.48 1.00
CA GLU A 105 9.62 15.32 0.59
C GLU A 105 10.42 16.61 0.71
N HIS A 106 9.87 17.72 0.22
CA HIS A 106 10.51 19.03 0.30
C HIS A 106 10.71 19.46 1.76
N TYR A 107 9.72 19.23 2.62
CA TYR A 107 9.81 19.57 4.03
C TYR A 107 10.88 18.75 4.75
N ILE A 108 10.91 17.44 4.53
CA ILE A 108 11.91 16.53 5.14
C ILE A 108 13.32 16.92 4.70
N GLN A 109 13.52 17.26 3.42
CA GLN A 109 14.81 17.71 2.91
C GLN A 109 15.31 18.99 3.58
N GLN A 110 14.41 19.93 3.89
CA GLN A 110 14.75 21.22 4.51
C GLN A 110 14.62 21.24 6.04
N ALA A 111 14.23 20.11 6.65
CA ALA A 111 13.97 20.03 8.08
C ALA A 111 15.23 20.30 8.90
N LYS A 112 15.10 21.18 9.91
CA LYS A 112 16.15 21.48 10.89
C LYS A 112 16.41 20.25 11.78
N SER A 113 17.55 20.23 12.47
CA SER A 113 17.90 19.14 13.40
C SER A 113 16.82 18.87 14.45
N GLU A 114 16.25 19.93 15.05
CA GLU A 114 15.14 19.79 16.02
C GLU A 114 13.89 19.13 15.41
N GLU A 115 13.55 19.47 14.17
CA GLU A 115 12.38 18.93 13.47
C GLU A 115 12.64 17.48 13.03
N ARG A 116 13.87 17.16 12.61
CA ARG A 116 14.31 15.79 12.30
C ARG A 116 14.22 14.88 13.52
N ASN A 117 14.57 15.37 14.70
CA ASN A 117 14.44 14.60 15.94
C ASN A 117 12.99 14.17 16.20
N VAL A 118 12.00 15.03 15.90
CA VAL A 118 10.58 14.66 16.02
C VAL A 118 10.24 13.55 15.02
N PHE A 119 10.64 13.67 13.76
CA PHE A 119 10.39 12.61 12.78
C PHE A 119 11.04 11.27 13.17
N ASP A 120 12.28 11.30 13.69
CA ASP A 120 12.96 10.09 14.17
C ASP A 120 12.24 9.46 15.36
N GLN A 121 11.61 10.25 16.24
CA GLN A 121 10.78 9.72 17.32
C GLN A 121 9.54 8.98 16.78
N TYR A 122 8.83 9.55 15.80
CA TYR A 122 7.70 8.87 15.16
C TYR A 122 8.13 7.59 14.45
N ILE A 123 9.25 7.61 13.73
CA ILE A 123 9.82 6.41 13.11
C ILE A 123 10.13 5.36 14.16
N ASN A 124 10.85 5.73 15.22
CA ASN A 124 11.23 4.76 16.25
C ASN A 124 10.01 4.16 16.95
N LYS A 125 8.94 4.93 17.11
CA LYS A 125 7.66 4.48 17.67
C LYS A 125 6.94 3.50 16.74
N CYS A 126 6.91 3.78 15.44
CA CYS A 126 6.07 3.02 14.50
C CYS A 126 6.82 1.95 13.69
N LYS A 127 8.16 2.01 13.61
CA LYS A 127 8.96 1.11 12.75
C LYS A 127 8.73 -0.35 13.05
N LEU A 128 8.65 -0.74 14.33
CA LEU A 128 8.48 -2.13 14.71
C LEU A 128 7.11 -2.65 14.25
N PHE A 129 6.06 -1.85 14.45
CA PHE A 129 4.70 -2.19 14.03
C PHE A 129 4.59 -2.37 12.52
N TYR A 130 5.08 -1.39 11.74
CA TYR A 130 5.02 -1.48 10.28
C TYR A 130 5.93 -2.57 9.72
N ALA A 131 7.15 -2.73 10.23
CA ALA A 131 8.05 -3.80 9.78
C ALA A 131 7.46 -5.19 10.07
N THR A 132 6.87 -5.38 11.25
CA THR A 132 6.20 -6.64 11.62
C THR A 132 5.00 -6.90 10.72
N THR A 133 4.17 -5.88 10.46
CA THR A 133 3.01 -5.98 9.56
C THR A 133 3.43 -6.35 8.14
N MET A 134 4.41 -5.65 7.57
CA MET A 134 4.95 -5.93 6.23
C MET A 134 5.55 -7.33 6.13
N CYS A 135 6.27 -7.76 7.18
CA CYS A 135 6.81 -9.12 7.27
C CYS A 135 5.67 -10.15 7.26
N TRP A 136 4.64 -9.97 8.09
CA TRP A 136 3.52 -10.89 8.18
C TRP A 136 2.73 -11.02 6.87
N ILE A 137 2.46 -9.89 6.19
CA ILE A 137 1.80 -9.90 4.87
C ILE A 137 2.69 -10.64 3.86
N THR A 138 4.00 -10.41 3.87
CA THR A 138 4.93 -11.07 2.94
C THR A 138 4.99 -12.58 3.20
N VAL A 139 5.12 -13.00 4.46
CA VAL A 139 5.07 -14.43 4.85
C VAL A 139 3.76 -15.07 4.41
N THR A 140 2.62 -14.39 4.63
CA THR A 140 1.30 -14.89 4.23
C THR A 140 1.22 -15.10 2.71
N ALA A 141 1.67 -14.13 1.91
CA ALA A 141 1.72 -14.25 0.45
C ALA A 141 2.63 -15.41 0.00
N THR A 142 3.81 -15.56 0.62
CA THR A 142 4.73 -16.67 0.33
C THR A 142 4.10 -18.02 0.67
N VAL A 143 3.48 -18.16 1.84
CA VAL A 143 2.79 -19.39 2.25
C VAL A 143 1.64 -19.72 1.30
N MET A 144 0.85 -18.74 0.86
CA MET A 144 -0.23 -18.96 -0.10
C MET A 144 0.30 -19.44 -1.45
N ILE A 145 1.36 -18.81 -1.98
CA ILE A 145 1.95 -19.19 -3.28
C ILE A 145 2.52 -20.60 -3.22
N PHE A 146 3.32 -20.94 -2.21
CA PHE A 146 4.01 -22.24 -2.12
C PHE A 146 3.18 -23.32 -1.42
N GLY A 147 2.06 -22.99 -0.79
CA GLY A 147 1.16 -23.92 -0.11
C GLY A 147 0.78 -25.15 -0.94
N PRO A 148 0.43 -25.03 -2.24
CA PRO A 148 0.15 -26.17 -3.12
C PRO A 148 1.30 -27.19 -3.28
N LEU A 149 2.54 -26.82 -2.94
CA LEU A 149 3.67 -27.76 -2.97
C LEU A 149 3.69 -28.69 -1.75
N LEU A 150 3.02 -28.29 -0.67
CA LEU A 150 3.00 -28.99 0.62
C LEU A 150 1.62 -29.57 0.96
N LEU A 151 0.56 -28.98 0.42
CA LEU A 151 -0.83 -29.32 0.67
C LEU A 151 -1.44 -30.02 -0.55
N PRO A 152 -2.45 -30.89 -0.35
CA PRO A 152 -3.16 -31.58 -1.43
C PRO A 152 -4.14 -30.63 -2.15
N GLN A 153 -3.65 -29.49 -2.65
CA GLN A 153 -4.41 -28.54 -3.46
C GLN A 153 -3.64 -28.24 -4.77
N PRO A 154 -4.33 -28.12 -5.92
CA PRO A 154 -3.66 -27.98 -7.21
C PRO A 154 -3.12 -26.57 -7.47
N PHE A 155 -3.71 -25.54 -6.84
CA PHE A 155 -3.40 -24.13 -7.09
C PHE A 155 -3.35 -23.30 -5.80
N PRO A 156 -2.69 -22.11 -5.82
CA PRO A 156 -2.58 -21.25 -4.64
C PRO A 156 -3.90 -20.63 -4.14
N ILE A 157 -4.86 -20.46 -5.04
CA ILE A 157 -6.16 -19.82 -4.80
C ILE A 157 -7.22 -20.85 -5.17
N GLU A 158 -8.27 -20.91 -4.37
CA GLU A 158 -9.32 -21.90 -4.48
C GLU A 158 -10.37 -21.45 -5.51
N VAL A 159 -10.03 -21.58 -6.80
CA VAL A 159 -10.88 -21.20 -7.93
C VAL A 159 -11.35 -22.42 -8.71
N GLU A 160 -12.65 -22.49 -8.98
CA GLU A 160 -13.24 -23.46 -9.88
C GLU A 160 -13.26 -22.94 -11.33
N TYR A 161 -12.76 -23.77 -12.25
CA TYR A 161 -12.71 -23.46 -13.68
C TYR A 161 -13.72 -24.32 -14.45
N PRO A 162 -14.44 -23.76 -15.44
CA PRO A 162 -15.39 -24.50 -16.27
C PRO A 162 -14.71 -25.39 -17.34
N PHE A 163 -13.40 -25.59 -17.25
CA PHE A 163 -12.58 -26.35 -18.19
C PHE A 163 -11.52 -27.17 -17.44
N SER A 164 -10.96 -28.21 -18.08
CA SER A 164 -9.93 -29.05 -17.46
C SER A 164 -8.60 -28.30 -17.31
N VAL A 165 -8.04 -28.35 -16.10
CA VAL A 165 -6.85 -27.59 -15.68
C VAL A 165 -5.63 -28.48 -15.39
N ASP A 166 -5.75 -29.79 -15.57
CA ASP A 166 -4.71 -30.76 -15.17
C ASP A 166 -3.56 -30.87 -16.17
N LYS A 167 -3.76 -30.40 -17.41
CA LYS A 167 -2.79 -30.54 -18.50
C LYS A 167 -1.82 -29.36 -18.55
N GLN A 168 -0.55 -29.67 -18.79
CA GLN A 168 0.45 -28.67 -19.16
C GLN A 168 0.24 -28.22 -20.62
N PRO A 169 0.50 -26.94 -20.98
CA PRO A 169 1.09 -25.87 -20.16
C PRO A 169 0.06 -25.05 -19.35
N LEU A 170 -1.24 -25.32 -19.52
CA LEU A 170 -2.32 -24.52 -18.93
C LEU A 170 -2.22 -24.46 -17.39
N LYS A 171 -1.92 -25.60 -16.75
CA LYS A 171 -1.70 -25.66 -15.30
C LYS A 171 -0.63 -24.67 -14.82
N ALA A 172 0.51 -24.59 -15.52
CA ALA A 172 1.58 -23.67 -15.17
C ALA A 172 1.16 -22.19 -15.36
N ILE A 173 0.40 -21.89 -16.42
CA ILE A 173 -0.13 -20.54 -16.68
C ILE A 173 -1.07 -20.10 -15.56
N ILE A 174 -2.01 -20.97 -15.14
CA ILE A 174 -2.95 -20.68 -14.05
C ILE A 174 -2.19 -20.46 -12.74
N TYR A 175 -1.22 -21.32 -12.43
CA TYR A 175 -0.41 -21.18 -11.22
C TYR A 175 0.35 -19.85 -11.19
N LEU A 176 0.97 -19.46 -12.31
CA LEU A 176 1.67 -18.18 -12.43
C LEU A 176 0.71 -17.00 -12.27
N HIS A 177 -0.48 -17.07 -12.88
CA HIS A 177 -1.52 -16.05 -12.74
C HIS A 177 -1.97 -15.90 -11.29
N HIS A 178 -2.18 -17.00 -10.56
CA HIS A 178 -2.48 -16.98 -9.14
C HIS A 178 -1.36 -16.34 -8.31
N ALA A 179 -0.10 -16.66 -8.61
CA ALA A 179 1.04 -16.04 -7.93
C ALA A 179 1.10 -14.52 -8.15
N ILE A 180 0.83 -14.07 -9.37
CA ILE A 180 0.72 -12.63 -9.70
C ILE A 180 -0.46 -11.99 -8.96
N ALA A 181 -1.61 -12.65 -8.90
CA ALA A 181 -2.79 -12.15 -8.21
C ALA A 181 -2.56 -12.02 -6.69
N ILE A 182 -1.93 -13.01 -6.06
CA ILE A 182 -1.53 -12.97 -4.64
C ILE A 182 -0.53 -11.83 -4.41
N TYR A 183 0.48 -11.70 -5.27
CA TYR A 183 1.44 -10.60 -5.18
C TYR A 183 0.75 -9.24 -5.30
N GLN A 184 -0.17 -9.08 -6.25
CA GLN A 184 -0.96 -7.87 -6.42
C GLN A 184 -1.75 -7.53 -5.14
N SER A 185 -2.42 -8.51 -4.54
CA SER A 185 -3.12 -8.31 -3.26
C SER A 185 -2.16 -7.88 -2.14
N ARG A 186 -0.99 -8.54 -2.02
CA ARG A 186 0.04 -8.17 -1.05
C ARG A 186 0.43 -6.70 -1.17
N VAL A 187 0.77 -6.24 -2.37
CA VAL A 187 1.24 -4.85 -2.54
C VAL A 187 0.10 -3.84 -2.27
N GLN A 188 -1.15 -4.18 -2.61
CA GLN A 188 -2.32 -3.36 -2.29
C GLN A 188 -2.59 -3.25 -0.78
N VAL A 189 -2.43 -4.34 -0.01
CA VAL A 189 -2.52 -4.25 1.47
C VAL A 189 -1.40 -3.37 2.03
N CYS A 190 -0.18 -3.50 1.49
CA CYS A 190 0.98 -2.71 1.90
C CYS A 190 0.81 -1.20 1.62
N SER A 191 -0.03 -0.79 0.66
CA SER A 191 -0.29 0.62 0.38
C SER A 191 -0.90 1.37 1.57
N ASN A 192 -1.54 0.66 2.50
CA ASN A 192 -2.07 1.26 3.72
C ASN A 192 -0.96 1.81 4.62
N VAL A 193 0.26 1.26 4.54
CA VAL A 193 1.45 1.80 5.23
C VAL A 193 1.82 3.18 4.69
N PHE A 194 1.63 3.41 3.38
CA PHE A 194 1.84 4.74 2.80
C PHE A 194 0.82 5.76 3.28
N VAL A 195 -0.46 5.40 3.37
CA VAL A 195 -1.47 6.31 3.96
C VAL A 195 -1.12 6.61 5.42
N ALA A 196 -0.70 5.60 6.18
CA ALA A 196 -0.28 5.78 7.55
C ALA A 196 0.99 6.67 7.66
N LEU A 197 1.91 6.58 6.69
CA LEU A 197 3.07 7.48 6.56
C LEU A 197 2.63 8.95 6.48
N LEU A 198 1.68 9.25 5.60
CA LEU A 198 1.16 10.61 5.44
C LEU A 198 0.49 11.11 6.73
N LEU A 199 -0.27 10.25 7.40
CA LEU A 199 -0.96 10.62 8.64
C LEU A 199 0.01 10.96 9.77
N TRP A 200 1.04 10.13 10.01
CA TRP A 200 1.99 10.44 11.07
C TRP A 200 2.91 11.60 10.69
N PHE A 201 3.21 11.81 9.41
CA PHE A 201 3.91 13.01 8.94
C PHE A 201 3.13 14.29 9.32
N VAL A 202 1.82 14.31 9.09
CA VAL A 202 0.95 15.42 9.50
C VAL A 202 0.93 15.56 11.02
N ALA A 203 0.83 14.46 11.77
CA ALA A 203 0.89 14.50 13.24
C ALA A 203 2.21 15.11 13.75
N ALA A 204 3.35 14.69 13.19
CA ALA A 204 4.66 15.23 13.52
C ALA A 204 4.76 16.74 13.21
N ARG A 205 4.17 17.20 12.11
CA ARG A 205 4.11 18.64 11.76
C ARG A 205 3.28 19.43 12.77
N PHE A 206 2.17 18.90 13.26
CA PHE A 206 1.39 19.52 14.34
C PHE A 206 2.16 19.53 15.66
N GLU A 207 2.93 18.49 15.97
CA GLU A 207 3.76 18.46 17.17
C GLU A 207 4.88 19.49 17.13
N ILE A 208 5.60 19.59 16.00
CA ILE A 208 6.59 20.66 15.78
C ILE A 208 5.96 22.04 15.95
N LEU A 209 4.74 22.23 15.43
CA LEU A 209 4.04 23.50 15.58
C LEU A 209 3.65 23.77 17.05
N SER A 210 3.20 22.75 17.78
CA SER A 210 2.92 22.85 19.22
C SER A 210 4.15 23.27 20.01
N GLN A 211 5.31 22.67 19.72
CA GLN A 211 6.59 23.06 20.33
C GLN A 211 6.97 24.51 20.00
N LYS A 212 6.68 24.99 18.78
CA LYS A 212 6.86 26.40 18.41
C LYS A 212 5.93 27.32 19.21
N PHE A 213 4.66 26.93 19.39
CA PHE A 213 3.69 27.67 20.22
C PHE A 213 4.17 27.84 21.67
N GLN A 214 4.77 26.81 22.26
CA GLN A 214 5.29 26.86 23.63
C GLN A 214 6.49 27.80 23.80
N LYS A 215 7.24 28.07 22.73
CA LYS A 215 8.43 28.94 22.73
C LYS A 215 8.14 30.39 22.34
N ILE A 216 6.87 30.74 22.06
CA ILE A 216 6.49 32.10 21.60
C ILE A 216 6.84 33.13 22.66
N SER A 217 7.50 34.20 22.23
CA SER A 217 7.86 35.33 23.08
C SER A 217 7.15 36.64 22.71
N ASN A 218 6.58 36.72 21.50
CA ASN A 218 5.98 37.95 20.98
C ASN A 218 4.78 37.70 20.04
N ILE A 219 4.01 38.77 19.79
CA ILE A 219 2.77 38.71 19.00
C ILE A 219 3.04 38.36 17.52
N SER A 220 4.21 38.74 16.96
CA SER A 220 4.55 38.42 15.58
C SER A 220 4.73 36.91 15.38
N GLU A 221 5.46 36.26 16.28
CA GLU A 221 5.63 34.80 16.32
C GLU A 221 4.30 34.06 16.49
N LEU A 222 3.39 34.61 17.31
CA LEU A 222 2.04 34.08 17.48
C LEU A 222 1.25 34.11 16.17
N ILE A 223 1.27 35.23 15.44
CA ILE A 223 0.60 35.36 14.15
C ILE A 223 1.17 34.33 13.15
N ILE A 224 2.50 34.17 13.09
CA ILE A 224 3.15 33.18 12.22
C ILE A 224 2.70 31.75 12.58
N CYS A 225 2.66 31.39 13.86
CA CYS A 225 2.23 30.06 14.29
C CYS A 225 0.75 29.79 13.96
N VAL A 226 -0.14 30.78 14.12
CA VAL A 226 -1.55 30.68 13.72
C VAL A 226 -1.69 30.50 12.21
N GLN A 227 -0.92 31.24 11.40
CA GLN A 227 -0.92 31.07 9.95
C GLN A 227 -0.41 29.67 9.53
N LEU A 228 0.64 29.17 10.18
CA LEU A 228 1.14 27.81 9.96
C LEU A 228 0.11 26.75 10.34
N HIS A 229 -0.62 26.94 11.45
CA HIS A 229 -1.70 26.06 11.88
C HIS A 229 -2.82 25.99 10.82
N GLN A 230 -3.28 27.16 10.34
CA GLN A 230 -4.29 27.23 9.29
C GLN A 230 -3.82 26.60 7.98
N ARG A 231 -2.53 26.70 7.66
CA ARG A 231 -1.95 26.06 6.47
C ARG A 231 -1.93 24.54 6.59
N LEU A 232 -1.60 23.99 7.76
CA LEU A 232 -1.60 22.54 8.00
C LEU A 232 -3.00 21.91 7.98
N LEU A 233 -4.05 22.69 8.23
CA LEU A 233 -5.44 22.22 8.19
C LEU A 233 -6.05 22.18 6.78
N ARG A 234 -5.42 22.79 5.78
CA ARG A 234 -5.90 22.83 4.39
C ARG A 234 -5.32 21.70 3.55
#